data_AF-A0A0A9XYG8-F1
#
_entry.id   AF-A0A0A9XYG8-F1
#
_cell.length_a   1.000
_cell.length_b   1.000
_cell.length_c   1.000
_cell.angle_alpha   90.00
_cell.angle_beta   90.00
_cell.angle_gamma   90.00
#
_symmetry.space_group_name_H-M   'P 1'
#
loop_
_entity.id
_entity.type
_entity.pdbx_description
1 polymer ?
#
loop_
_entity_poly.entity_id
_entity_poly.type
_entity_poly.pdbx_seq_one_letter_code
_entity_poly.pdbx_strand_id
1 'polypeptide(L)'
;FLGASSDKLTCTAKVPSNSEYWLVHLAARPQVNLRSVGRKRFAHLSENLDEIHFDANIPWGEDTLFTLEFRLDEGGRYAIHTCNNKYLSREGKLVPAVTPNCLFSAEYHTGQLALRDAAGGYLSPIGSKAVLKSRSQVVTKDELFTLEDSLPQASFIAALNSRYVSVKQGVDVTANQDEISDHETFQLEFDNNTKRWYLRTMQDKYWTLETGGGIQASGDKRSSNALFDLVWQGDGSVCFRANNGKFLATKRSGHLYANSDSVDDTCKYYFYLINRPILVLKCEQGFVGFKAGSPVRLECNRAIYETIQVERGDKGVVYFKGTQNGKYWHVDGEGGVNVDSDIPEGFFIELREPTRVCLKVAAPGGGYLSAGKNGAFRLGDHDYANATKWEY
;
A
#
# COMPACT_ATOMS: atom_id res chain seq x y z
N PHE A 1 25.99 -29.43 9.46
CA PHE A 1 25.25 -28.16 9.32
C PHE A 1 25.28 -27.75 7.85
N LEU A 2 24.15 -27.28 7.29
CA LEU A 2 24.07 -26.79 5.91
C LEU A 2 24.68 -25.38 5.85
N GLY A 3 25.58 -25.16 4.91
CA GLY A 3 26.23 -23.87 4.71
C GLY A 3 26.61 -23.60 3.26
N ALA A 4 27.09 -22.39 3.01
CA ALA A 4 27.55 -21.94 1.71
C ALA A 4 29.07 -21.72 1.73
N SER A 5 29.76 -22.23 0.72
CA SER A 5 31.17 -21.94 0.44
C SER A 5 31.28 -21.47 -0.99
N SER A 6 31.44 -20.15 -1.18
CA SER A 6 31.44 -19.53 -2.50
C SER A 6 30.16 -19.86 -3.29
N ASP A 7 30.28 -20.63 -4.37
CA ASP A 7 29.24 -21.02 -5.31
C ASP A 7 28.58 -22.37 -4.95
N LYS A 8 28.99 -23.00 -3.85
CA LYS A 8 28.50 -24.34 -3.46
C LYS A 8 27.78 -24.33 -2.13
N LEU A 9 26.64 -25.02 -2.11
CA LEU A 9 25.97 -25.43 -0.87
C LEU A 9 26.54 -26.77 -0.41
N THR A 10 26.95 -26.86 0.86
CA THR A 10 27.53 -28.08 1.45
C THR A 10 26.91 -28.37 2.81
N CYS A 11 26.83 -29.65 3.20
CA CYS A 11 26.27 -30.05 4.49
C CYS A 11 27.19 -31.03 5.25
N THR A 12 28.46 -30.63 5.43
CA THR A 12 29.51 -31.49 6.01
C THR A 12 30.07 -30.97 7.33
N ALA A 13 29.79 -29.72 7.69
CA ALA A 13 30.31 -29.10 8.91
C ALA A 13 29.79 -29.81 10.17
N LYS A 14 30.70 -30.16 11.09
CA LYS A 14 30.39 -30.79 12.39
C LYS A 14 29.94 -29.79 13.46
N VAL A 15 30.35 -28.53 13.31
CA VAL A 15 30.01 -27.40 14.19
C VAL A 15 29.70 -26.21 13.26
N PRO A 16 28.65 -25.41 13.50
CA PRO A 16 28.32 -24.31 12.61
C PRO A 16 29.32 -23.17 12.78
N SER A 17 29.61 -22.51 11.66
CA SER A 17 30.35 -21.26 11.59
C SER A 17 29.55 -20.25 10.76
N ASN A 18 30.13 -19.09 10.42
CA ASN A 18 29.44 -18.07 9.66
C ASN A 18 28.88 -18.56 8.32
N SER A 19 29.52 -19.55 7.66
CA SER A 19 29.01 -20.13 6.41
C SER A 19 27.73 -20.95 6.58
N GLU A 20 27.42 -21.40 7.81
CA GLU A 20 26.25 -22.22 8.13
C GLU A 20 25.11 -21.41 8.77
N TYR A 21 25.29 -20.10 8.94
CA TYR A 21 24.24 -19.22 9.46
C TYR A 21 23.41 -18.64 8.32
N TRP A 22 22.09 -18.82 8.45
CA TRP A 22 21.10 -18.40 7.48
C TRP A 22 20.13 -17.42 8.12
N LEU A 23 19.70 -16.44 7.34
CA LEU A 23 18.61 -15.55 7.71
C LEU A 23 17.39 -15.89 6.85
N VAL A 24 16.23 -15.93 7.50
CA VAL A 24 14.97 -16.17 6.82
C VAL A 24 14.29 -14.82 6.58
N HIS A 25 14.25 -14.41 5.30
CA HIS A 25 13.49 -13.25 4.88
C HIS A 25 12.12 -13.69 4.38
N LEU A 26 11.04 -13.13 4.95
CA LEU A 26 9.68 -13.34 4.51
C LEU A 26 9.55 -12.87 3.06
N ALA A 27 9.12 -13.77 2.18
CA ALA A 27 8.71 -13.42 0.82
C ALA A 27 7.31 -12.78 0.81
N ALA A 28 7.05 -11.89 1.76
CA ALA A 28 5.81 -11.12 1.83
C ALA A 28 5.97 -9.84 1.01
N ARG A 29 4.83 -9.27 0.59
CA ARG A 29 4.79 -7.92 0.06
C ARG A 29 5.28 -6.92 1.10
N PRO A 30 5.78 -5.75 0.68
CA PRO A 30 6.32 -4.76 1.61
C PRO A 30 5.29 -4.36 2.67
N GLN A 31 4.03 -4.14 2.26
CA GLN A 31 2.97 -3.69 3.16
C GLN A 31 1.77 -4.66 3.14
N VAL A 32 1.29 -5.02 4.32
CA VAL A 32 0.33 -6.10 4.57
C VAL A 32 -0.75 -5.68 5.57
N ASN A 33 -1.83 -6.46 5.63
CA ASN A 33 -2.75 -6.46 6.75
C ASN A 33 -2.42 -7.65 7.67
N LEU A 34 -2.45 -7.42 8.98
CA LEU A 34 -2.22 -8.44 9.99
C LEU A 34 -3.55 -8.95 10.53
N ARG A 35 -3.74 -10.27 10.60
CA ARG A 35 -4.94 -10.88 11.16
C ARG A 35 -4.60 -11.88 12.25
N SER A 36 -5.26 -11.78 13.40
CA SER A 36 -5.12 -12.75 14.49
C SER A 36 -5.94 -14.00 14.20
N VAL A 37 -5.31 -15.16 14.36
CA VAL A 37 -5.94 -16.48 14.22
C VAL A 37 -6.91 -16.74 15.36
N GLY A 38 -6.50 -16.46 16.61
CA GLY A 38 -7.33 -16.63 17.81
C GLY A 38 -8.55 -15.72 17.82
N ARG A 39 -8.36 -14.41 17.59
CA ARG A 39 -9.46 -13.42 17.61
C ARG A 39 -10.30 -13.42 16.35
N LYS A 40 -9.77 -13.87 15.21
CA LYS A 40 -10.38 -13.73 13.87
C LYS A 40 -10.72 -12.26 13.55
N ARG A 41 -9.76 -11.37 13.85
CA ARG A 41 -9.86 -9.92 13.68
C ARG A 41 -8.57 -9.38 13.08
N PHE A 42 -8.67 -8.26 12.39
CA PHE A 42 -7.56 -7.55 11.80
C PHE A 42 -6.95 -6.56 12.80
N ALA A 43 -5.66 -6.33 12.62
CA ALA A 43 -4.94 -5.28 13.30
C ALA A 43 -5.33 -3.91 12.73
N HIS A 44 -5.39 -2.91 13.59
CA HIS A 44 -5.45 -1.51 13.20
C HIS A 44 -4.84 -0.63 14.31
N LEU A 45 -4.52 0.63 14.01
CA LEU A 45 -4.06 1.59 15.01
C LEU A 45 -5.21 2.02 15.93
N SER A 46 -4.90 2.19 17.22
CA SER A 46 -5.80 2.83 18.16
C SER A 46 -6.15 4.26 17.72
N GLU A 47 -7.28 4.80 18.17
CA GLU A 47 -7.68 6.20 17.90
C GLU A 47 -6.61 7.22 18.30
N ASN A 48 -5.84 6.93 19.36
CA ASN A 48 -4.74 7.78 19.84
C ASN A 48 -3.42 7.55 19.08
N LEU A 49 -3.39 6.63 18.12
CA LEU A 49 -2.24 6.32 17.26
C LEU A 49 -0.98 5.92 18.05
N ASP A 50 -1.17 5.20 19.16
CA ASP A 50 -0.12 4.81 20.11
C ASP A 50 -0.10 3.31 20.46
N GLU A 51 -1.09 2.55 20.01
CA GLU A 51 -1.25 1.11 20.21
C GLU A 51 -1.75 0.43 18.94
N ILE A 52 -1.60 -0.90 18.85
CA ILE A 52 -2.19 -1.73 17.79
C ILE A 52 -3.25 -2.62 18.43
N HIS A 53 -4.50 -2.55 17.95
CA HIS A 53 -5.64 -3.32 18.43
C HIS A 53 -6.05 -4.38 17.40
N PHE A 54 -6.52 -5.56 17.85
CA PHE A 54 -7.03 -6.63 16.98
C PHE A 54 -8.52 -6.89 17.20
N ASP A 55 -9.34 -5.90 16.89
CA ASP A 55 -10.81 -5.98 16.96
C ASP A 55 -11.51 -5.52 15.67
N ALA A 56 -10.77 -5.09 14.64
CA ALA A 56 -11.32 -4.76 13.33
C ALA A 56 -11.87 -6.00 12.60
N ASN A 57 -13.10 -5.88 12.07
CA ASN A 57 -13.74 -6.98 11.32
C ASN A 57 -13.18 -7.12 9.91
N ILE A 58 -12.81 -5.98 9.29
CA ILE A 58 -12.24 -5.86 7.96
C ILE A 58 -11.05 -4.89 8.03
N PRO A 59 -10.01 -5.06 7.19
CA PRO A 59 -8.88 -4.13 7.15
C PRO A 59 -9.22 -2.93 6.27
N TRP A 60 -9.99 -1.98 6.80
CA TRP A 60 -10.42 -0.77 6.11
C TRP A 60 -9.68 0.46 6.63
N GLY A 61 -9.32 1.40 5.75
CA GLY A 61 -8.60 2.61 6.13
C GLY A 61 -7.09 2.44 6.21
N GLU A 62 -6.42 3.58 6.42
CA GLU A 62 -4.96 3.68 6.51
C GLU A 62 -4.37 3.07 7.78
N ASP A 63 -5.15 3.02 8.86
CA ASP A 63 -4.76 2.52 10.18
C ASP A 63 -4.56 1.00 10.21
N THR A 64 -4.98 0.29 9.16
CA THR A 64 -4.83 -1.17 9.01
C THR A 64 -3.58 -1.58 8.23
N LEU A 65 -2.78 -0.62 7.76
CA LEU A 65 -1.56 -0.83 6.99
C LEU A 65 -0.35 -1.06 7.92
N PHE A 66 0.32 -2.20 7.72
CA PHE A 66 1.54 -2.53 8.46
C PHE A 66 2.65 -2.98 7.51
N THR A 67 3.88 -2.69 7.90
CA THR A 67 5.10 -3.14 7.22
C THR A 67 5.87 -4.03 8.19
N LEU A 68 6.19 -5.25 7.78
CA LEU A 68 7.11 -6.11 8.54
C LEU A 68 8.54 -5.84 8.08
N GLU A 69 9.20 -4.93 8.78
CA GLU A 69 10.53 -4.45 8.43
C GLU A 69 11.60 -5.49 8.73
N PHE A 70 12.27 -6.03 7.70
CA PHE A 70 13.41 -6.90 7.90
C PHE A 70 14.67 -6.08 8.26
N ARG A 71 15.21 -6.33 9.45
CA ARG A 71 16.40 -5.64 9.98
C ARG A 71 17.62 -6.54 9.81
N LEU A 72 18.25 -6.45 8.64
CA LEU A 72 19.46 -7.23 8.31
C LEU A 72 20.58 -7.03 9.33
N ASP A 73 20.85 -5.77 9.68
CA ASP A 73 21.92 -5.36 10.61
C ASP A 73 21.65 -5.81 12.06
N GLU A 74 20.42 -6.25 12.34
CA GLU A 74 19.97 -6.76 13.64
C GLU A 74 19.80 -8.29 13.61
N GLY A 75 20.60 -8.99 12.80
CA GLY A 75 20.56 -10.45 12.72
C GLY A 75 19.28 -10.99 12.09
N GLY A 76 18.64 -10.23 11.19
CA GLY A 76 17.46 -10.64 10.44
C GLY A 76 16.17 -10.75 11.28
N ARG A 77 16.05 -9.94 12.33
CA ARG A 77 14.81 -9.75 13.08
C ARG A 77 13.84 -8.83 12.33
N TYR A 78 12.59 -8.84 12.74
CA TYR A 78 11.53 -7.97 12.21
C TYR A 78 11.13 -6.89 13.20
N ALA A 79 10.80 -5.70 12.68
CA ALA A 79 10.03 -4.71 13.41
C ALA A 79 8.66 -4.53 12.77
N ILE A 80 7.61 -4.32 13.58
CA ILE A 80 6.28 -3.98 13.06
C ILE A 80 6.21 -2.46 12.94
N HIS A 81 6.20 -1.97 11.71
CA HIS A 81 6.16 -0.55 11.36
C HIS A 81 4.75 -0.17 10.91
N THR A 82 4.24 0.94 11.45
CA THR A 82 2.84 1.38 11.31
C THR A 82 2.71 2.55 10.34
N CYS A 83 1.50 2.79 9.84
CA CYS A 83 1.21 3.87 8.89
C CYS A 83 1.50 5.29 9.40
N ASN A 84 1.62 5.50 10.72
CA ASN A 84 2.04 6.76 11.33
C ASN A 84 3.56 6.86 11.58
N ASN A 85 4.34 6.02 10.90
CA ASN A 85 5.80 5.96 10.96
C ASN A 85 6.37 5.68 12.36
N LYS A 86 5.75 4.75 13.10
CA LYS A 86 6.21 4.29 14.41
C LYS A 86 6.40 2.77 14.41
N TYR A 87 7.04 2.27 15.46
CA TYR A 87 7.35 0.85 15.63
C TYR A 87 6.70 0.30 16.89
N LEU A 88 6.19 -0.93 16.81
CA LEU A 88 5.66 -1.63 17.97
C LEU A 88 6.78 -2.04 18.92
N SER A 89 6.72 -1.57 20.16
CA SER A 89 7.50 -2.10 21.28
C SER A 89 6.80 -3.32 21.88
N ARG A 90 7.57 -4.29 22.38
CA ARG A 90 7.07 -5.52 23.04
C ARG A 90 6.12 -5.26 24.21
N GLU A 91 6.17 -4.08 24.82
CA GLU A 91 5.28 -3.64 25.91
C GLU A 91 3.88 -3.24 25.42
N GLY A 92 3.69 -3.08 24.10
CA GLY A 92 2.41 -2.75 23.46
C GLY A 92 2.23 -1.30 23.04
N LYS A 93 3.26 -0.46 23.19
CA LYS A 93 3.26 0.95 22.78
C LYS A 93 4.04 1.17 21.50
N LEU A 94 3.65 2.19 20.74
CA LEU A 94 4.35 2.63 19.54
C LEU A 94 5.45 3.67 19.88
N VAL A 95 6.64 3.47 19.32
CA VAL A 95 7.81 4.34 19.50
C VAL A 95 8.31 4.89 18.16
N PRO A 96 8.88 6.10 18.10
CA PRO A 96 9.25 6.75 16.84
C PRO A 96 10.50 6.16 16.16
N ALA A 97 11.29 5.36 16.87
CA ALA A 97 12.50 4.74 16.35
C ALA A 97 12.60 3.30 16.84
N VAL A 98 13.21 2.43 16.03
CA VAL A 98 13.47 1.04 16.40
C VAL A 98 14.39 1.01 17.62
N THR A 99 13.99 0.25 18.63
CA THR A 99 14.81 -0.09 19.80
C THR A 99 14.92 -1.61 19.91
N PRO A 100 15.79 -2.17 20.79
CA PRO A 100 15.84 -3.61 21.02
C PRO A 100 14.49 -4.24 21.40
N ASN A 101 13.60 -3.45 22.02
CA ASN A 101 12.24 -3.89 22.38
C ASN A 101 11.27 -3.97 21.18
N CYS A 102 11.66 -3.46 20.02
CA CYS A 102 10.86 -3.50 18.79
C CYS A 102 11.22 -4.66 17.86
N LEU A 103 12.17 -5.51 18.26
CA LEU A 103 12.73 -6.55 17.41
C LEU A 103 12.16 -7.91 17.76
N PHE A 104 11.61 -8.58 16.75
CA PHE A 104 10.94 -9.87 16.88
C PHE A 104 11.52 -10.88 15.88
N SER A 105 11.78 -12.09 16.34
CA SER A 105 12.07 -13.23 15.47
C SER A 105 10.76 -13.80 14.91
N ALA A 106 10.72 -14.05 13.61
CA ALA A 106 9.60 -14.69 12.94
C ALA A 106 9.69 -16.22 13.08
N GLU A 107 8.64 -16.85 13.59
CA GLU A 107 8.52 -18.31 13.69
C GLU A 107 7.27 -18.78 12.93
N TYR A 108 7.38 -19.86 12.15
CA TYR A 108 6.27 -20.42 11.38
C TYR A 108 5.68 -21.65 12.05
N HIS A 109 4.36 -21.61 12.28
CA HIS A 109 3.59 -22.72 12.80
C HIS A 109 2.44 -23.03 11.85
N THR A 110 2.51 -24.16 11.13
CA THR A 110 1.43 -24.61 10.24
C THR A 110 0.98 -23.53 9.22
N GLY A 111 1.93 -22.79 8.66
CA GLY A 111 1.66 -21.70 7.71
C GLY A 111 1.23 -20.36 8.32
N GLN A 112 1.23 -20.25 9.65
CA GLN A 112 0.91 -19.04 10.41
C GLN A 112 2.17 -18.47 11.06
N LEU A 113 2.20 -17.16 11.25
CA LEU A 113 3.33 -16.43 11.81
C LEU A 113 3.15 -16.24 13.32
N ALA A 114 4.20 -16.53 14.09
CA ALA A 114 4.38 -16.06 15.45
C ALA A 114 5.57 -15.09 15.50
N LEU A 115 5.52 -14.09 16.38
CA LEU A 115 6.56 -13.07 16.52
C LEU A 115 7.08 -13.07 17.95
N ARG A 116 8.36 -13.42 18.11
CA ARG A 116 9.00 -13.67 19.41
C ARG A 116 10.01 -12.57 19.76
N ASP A 117 9.86 -11.96 20.92
CA ASP A 117 10.79 -10.94 21.42
C ASP A 117 12.10 -11.54 21.97
N ALA A 118 13.06 -10.66 22.28
CA ALA A 118 14.38 -11.03 22.78
C ALA A 118 14.38 -11.75 24.15
N ALA A 119 13.31 -11.63 24.95
CA ALA A 119 13.16 -12.38 26.21
C ALA A 119 12.33 -13.66 26.03
N GLY A 120 12.08 -14.06 24.78
CA GLY A 120 11.37 -15.27 24.41
C GLY A 120 9.85 -15.16 24.40
N GLY A 121 9.29 -14.00 24.74
CA GLY A 121 7.85 -13.78 24.77
C GLY A 121 7.26 -13.57 23.39
N TYR A 122 6.09 -14.15 23.12
CA TYR A 122 5.37 -14.01 21.85
C TYR A 122 4.33 -12.89 21.92
N LEU A 123 4.20 -12.16 20.81
CA LEU A 123 3.15 -11.18 20.60
C LEU A 123 1.77 -11.87 20.55
N SER A 124 0.79 -11.31 21.27
CA SER A 124 -0.61 -11.73 21.21
C SER A 124 -1.55 -10.56 21.51
N PRO A 125 -2.80 -10.57 21.01
CA PRO A 125 -3.81 -9.56 21.37
C PRO A 125 -4.38 -9.76 22.78
N ILE A 126 -4.13 -8.82 23.68
CA ILE A 126 -4.40 -8.98 25.12
C ILE A 126 -5.48 -8.01 25.62
N GLY A 127 -6.33 -8.52 26.52
CA GLY A 127 -7.38 -7.74 27.18
C GLY A 127 -8.60 -7.50 26.30
N SER A 128 -9.51 -6.66 26.81
CA SER A 128 -10.76 -6.30 26.13
C SER A 128 -10.52 -5.53 24.83
N LYS A 129 -9.54 -4.62 24.83
CA LYS A 129 -9.09 -3.85 23.65
C LYS A 129 -8.19 -4.63 22.69
N ALA A 130 -7.90 -5.89 22.98
CA ALA A 130 -7.04 -6.74 22.15
C ALA A 130 -5.70 -6.08 21.76
N VAL A 131 -5.04 -5.40 22.72
CA VAL A 131 -3.78 -4.69 22.48
C VAL A 131 -2.68 -5.69 22.16
N LEU A 132 -1.97 -5.50 21.05
CA LEU A 132 -0.87 -6.35 20.64
C LEU A 132 0.37 -6.08 21.51
N LYS A 133 0.80 -7.07 22.29
CA LYS A 133 2.04 -6.99 23.08
C LYS A 133 2.57 -8.39 23.42
N SER A 134 3.81 -8.46 23.89
CA SER A 134 4.42 -9.71 24.31
C SER A 134 3.89 -10.17 25.66
N ARG A 135 3.63 -11.48 25.81
CA ARG A 135 3.22 -12.04 27.10
C ARG A 135 3.62 -13.50 27.31
N SER A 136 3.16 -14.39 26.42
CA SER A 136 3.31 -15.84 26.60
C SER A 136 4.69 -16.31 26.15
N GLN A 137 5.21 -17.37 26.76
CA GLN A 137 6.42 -18.08 26.30
C GLN A 137 6.08 -19.31 25.44
N VAL A 138 4.79 -19.53 25.17
CA VAL A 138 4.26 -20.66 24.40
C VAL A 138 3.37 -20.12 23.30
N VAL A 139 3.53 -20.70 22.10
CA VAL A 139 2.69 -20.39 20.95
C VAL A 139 1.40 -21.20 21.02
N THR A 140 0.28 -20.50 21.15
CA THR A 140 -1.07 -21.04 20.96
C THR A 140 -1.75 -20.31 19.81
N LYS A 141 -3.05 -20.53 19.59
CA LYS A 141 -3.80 -19.79 18.55
C LYS A 141 -3.81 -18.27 18.77
N ASP A 142 -3.61 -17.80 20.00
CA ASP A 142 -3.62 -16.38 20.32
C ASP A 142 -2.35 -15.64 19.88
N GLU A 143 -1.24 -16.37 19.74
CA GLU A 143 0.07 -15.88 19.28
C GLU A 143 0.27 -16.03 17.77
N LEU A 144 -0.72 -16.56 17.05
CA LEU A 144 -0.64 -16.84 15.62
C LEU A 144 -1.36 -15.79 14.78
N PHE A 145 -0.68 -15.37 13.72
CA PHE A 145 -1.13 -14.37 12.77
C PHE A 145 -1.05 -14.87 11.33
N THR A 146 -1.94 -14.35 10.48
CA THR A 146 -1.81 -14.45 9.03
C THR A 146 -1.48 -13.09 8.45
N LEU A 147 -0.64 -13.09 7.41
CA LEU A 147 -0.35 -11.91 6.60
C LEU A 147 -1.27 -11.94 5.38
N GLU A 148 -2.09 -10.92 5.23
CA GLU A 148 -2.94 -10.75 4.05
C GLU A 148 -2.43 -9.57 3.23
N ASP A 149 -2.57 -9.64 1.91
CA ASP A 149 -2.19 -8.54 1.02
C ASP A 149 -3.03 -7.29 1.34
N SER A 150 -2.35 -6.16 1.57
CA SER A 150 -3.05 -4.87 1.68
C SER A 150 -3.47 -4.39 0.30
N LEU A 151 -4.73 -4.68 -0.06
CA LEU A 151 -5.32 -4.27 -1.34
C LEU A 151 -5.47 -2.74 -1.41
N PRO A 152 -5.39 -2.15 -2.61
CA PRO A 152 -5.55 -0.70 -2.78
C PRO A 152 -6.94 -0.25 -2.34
N GLN A 153 -6.97 0.76 -1.47
CA GLN A 153 -8.18 1.49 -1.14
C GLN A 153 -8.06 2.90 -1.67
N ALA A 154 -9.04 3.32 -2.46
CA ALA A 154 -8.96 4.53 -3.25
C ALA A 154 -10.13 5.46 -3.01
N SER A 155 -9.87 6.75 -3.18
CA SER A 155 -10.92 7.76 -3.35
C SER A 155 -10.77 8.43 -4.71
N PHE A 156 -11.88 8.97 -5.20
CA PHE A 156 -11.98 9.57 -6.52
C PHE A 156 -12.65 10.93 -6.41
N ILE A 157 -12.04 11.95 -7.02
CA ILE A 157 -12.63 13.28 -7.14
C ILE A 157 -13.08 13.51 -8.59
N ALA A 158 -14.35 13.85 -8.80
CA ALA A 158 -14.88 14.10 -10.14
C ALA A 158 -14.37 15.43 -10.70
N ALA A 159 -13.86 15.44 -11.93
CA ALA A 159 -13.32 16.64 -12.55
C ALA A 159 -14.40 17.72 -12.80
N LEU A 160 -15.65 17.32 -13.04
CA LEU A 160 -16.77 18.22 -13.32
C LEU A 160 -17.06 19.22 -12.20
N ASN A 161 -17.01 18.78 -10.93
CA ASN A 161 -17.47 19.56 -9.79
C ASN A 161 -16.49 19.58 -8.61
N SER A 162 -15.32 18.93 -8.74
CA SER A 162 -14.32 18.81 -7.69
C SER A 162 -14.86 18.21 -6.39
N ARG A 163 -15.79 17.25 -6.48
CA ARG A 163 -16.36 16.55 -5.32
C ARG A 163 -15.92 15.09 -5.29
N TYR A 164 -15.76 14.56 -4.08
CA TYR A 164 -15.46 13.15 -3.86
C TYR A 164 -16.67 12.28 -4.18
N VAL A 165 -16.38 11.17 -4.87
CA VAL A 165 -17.34 10.10 -5.14
C VAL A 165 -17.63 9.37 -3.83
N SER A 166 -18.91 9.16 -3.56
CA SER A 166 -19.46 8.80 -2.26
C SER A 166 -20.67 7.86 -2.39
N VAL A 167 -20.83 7.00 -1.40
CA VAL A 167 -22.04 6.20 -1.14
C VAL A 167 -22.79 6.64 0.12
N LYS A 168 -22.53 7.86 0.61
CA LYS A 168 -23.11 8.37 1.87
C LYS A 168 -24.60 8.70 1.75
N GLN A 169 -25.08 9.10 0.57
CA GLN A 169 -26.46 9.54 0.35
C GLN A 169 -27.46 8.41 0.03
N GLY A 170 -27.01 7.15 0.05
CA GLY A 170 -27.86 5.99 -0.21
C GLY A 170 -27.18 5.00 -1.15
N VAL A 171 -27.99 4.30 -1.94
CA VAL A 171 -27.49 3.25 -2.84
C VAL A 171 -26.86 3.80 -4.10
N ASP A 172 -27.23 5.00 -4.55
CA ASP A 172 -26.63 5.60 -5.75
C ASP A 172 -25.22 6.13 -5.46
N VAL A 173 -24.29 5.89 -6.39
CA VAL A 173 -22.95 6.45 -6.31
C VAL A 173 -22.96 7.88 -6.83
N THR A 174 -22.46 8.82 -6.01
CA THR A 174 -22.55 10.26 -6.27
C THR A 174 -21.25 11.00 -5.97
N ALA A 175 -20.84 11.94 -6.80
CA ALA A 175 -19.77 12.90 -6.52
C ALA A 175 -20.33 14.19 -5.91
N ASN A 176 -20.38 14.27 -4.57
CA ASN A 176 -20.98 15.41 -3.86
C ASN A 176 -20.32 15.77 -2.51
N GLN A 177 -19.36 14.99 -2.02
CA GLN A 177 -18.70 15.25 -0.73
C GLN A 177 -17.45 16.14 -0.89
N ASP A 178 -17.10 16.85 0.18
CA ASP A 178 -15.90 17.70 0.28
C ASP A 178 -14.73 16.99 1.00
N GLU A 179 -15.02 15.92 1.73
CA GLU A 179 -14.06 15.22 2.56
C GLU A 179 -14.11 13.72 2.30
N ILE A 180 -13.01 13.03 2.61
CA ILE A 180 -12.92 11.57 2.50
C ILE A 180 -13.21 10.96 3.87
N SER A 181 -14.24 10.13 3.92
CA SER A 181 -14.50 9.17 5.00
C SER A 181 -14.50 7.75 4.45
N ASP A 182 -14.95 6.79 5.26
CA ASP A 182 -15.16 5.40 4.80
C ASP A 182 -16.16 5.29 3.63
N HIS A 183 -17.08 6.26 3.49
CA HIS A 183 -18.07 6.29 2.41
C HIS A 183 -17.52 6.80 1.07
N GLU A 184 -16.35 7.43 1.08
CA GLU A 184 -15.64 7.92 -0.12
C GLU A 184 -14.39 7.08 -0.41
N THR A 185 -14.16 6.05 0.39
CA THR A 185 -13.09 5.08 0.24
C THR A 185 -13.67 3.82 -0.37
N PHE A 186 -12.98 3.24 -1.36
CA PHE A 186 -13.39 2.03 -2.05
C PHE A 186 -12.22 1.08 -2.19
N GLN A 187 -12.38 -0.18 -1.79
CA GLN A 187 -11.36 -1.20 -2.03
C GLN A 187 -11.44 -1.66 -3.48
N LEU A 188 -10.31 -1.57 -4.18
CA LEU A 188 -10.17 -1.97 -5.57
C LEU A 188 -9.71 -3.43 -5.63
N GLU A 189 -10.57 -4.31 -6.13
CA GLU A 189 -10.29 -5.74 -6.23
C GLU A 189 -10.16 -6.15 -7.69
N PHE A 190 -8.96 -6.61 -8.06
CA PHE A 190 -8.66 -6.98 -9.44
C PHE A 190 -9.17 -8.38 -9.77
N ASP A 191 -9.90 -8.50 -10.87
CA ASP A 191 -10.28 -9.78 -11.44
C ASP A 191 -9.24 -10.26 -12.45
N ASN A 192 -8.53 -11.34 -12.09
CA ASN A 192 -7.46 -11.88 -12.92
C ASN A 192 -7.93 -12.42 -14.28
N ASN A 193 -9.21 -12.77 -14.43
CA ASN A 193 -9.76 -13.31 -15.66
C ASN A 193 -10.05 -12.22 -16.69
N THR A 194 -10.74 -11.16 -16.26
CA THR A 194 -11.17 -10.06 -17.14
C THR A 194 -10.22 -8.88 -17.16
N LYS A 195 -9.24 -8.84 -16.24
CA LYS A 195 -8.31 -7.72 -16.04
C LYS A 195 -9.01 -6.39 -15.70
N ARG A 196 -10.17 -6.49 -15.03
CA ARG A 196 -11.03 -5.39 -14.60
C ARG A 196 -11.12 -5.32 -13.08
N TRP A 197 -11.72 -4.26 -12.57
CA TRP A 197 -11.76 -3.95 -11.16
C TRP A 197 -13.19 -3.99 -10.63
N TYR A 198 -13.33 -4.56 -9.44
CA TYR A 198 -14.47 -4.33 -8.57
C TYR A 198 -14.15 -3.16 -7.64
N LEU A 199 -15.15 -2.31 -7.37
CA LEU A 199 -15.09 -1.28 -6.34
C LEU A 199 -15.98 -1.71 -5.18
N ARG A 200 -15.37 -2.19 -4.10
CA ARG A 200 -16.06 -2.63 -2.89
C ARG A 200 -16.17 -1.45 -1.91
N THR A 201 -17.27 -1.36 -1.17
CA THR A 201 -17.49 -0.37 -0.10
C THR A 201 -17.19 -0.96 1.28
N MET A 202 -17.15 -0.10 2.32
CA MET A 202 -16.95 -0.54 3.70
C MET A 202 -18.04 -1.51 4.18
N GLN A 203 -19.25 -1.44 3.60
CA GLN A 203 -20.39 -2.31 3.92
C GLN A 203 -20.40 -3.61 3.11
N ASP A 204 -19.28 -3.96 2.47
CA ASP A 204 -19.14 -5.17 1.65
C ASP A 204 -20.10 -5.22 0.45
N LYS A 205 -20.43 -4.04 -0.10
CA LYS A 205 -21.20 -3.89 -1.33
C LYS A 205 -20.29 -3.54 -2.48
N TYR A 206 -20.69 -3.89 -3.69
CA TYR A 206 -19.96 -3.54 -4.91
C TYR A 206 -20.70 -2.48 -5.69
N TRP A 207 -19.94 -1.59 -6.34
CA TRP A 207 -20.47 -0.77 -7.40
C TRP A 207 -21.05 -1.66 -8.51
N THR A 208 -22.23 -1.33 -9.02
CA THR A 208 -22.95 -2.07 -10.06
C THR A 208 -23.55 -1.12 -11.08
N LEU A 209 -23.41 -1.50 -12.35
CA LEU A 209 -24.15 -0.92 -13.46
C LEU A 209 -25.61 -1.42 -13.44
N GLU A 210 -26.54 -0.47 -13.35
CA GLU A 210 -27.97 -0.73 -13.40
C GLU A 210 -28.57 -0.59 -14.81
N THR A 211 -29.79 -1.12 -15.01
CA THR A 211 -30.49 -1.16 -16.32
C THR A 211 -30.63 0.23 -16.97
N GLY A 212 -30.79 1.29 -16.17
CA GLY A 212 -30.87 2.69 -16.66
C GLY A 212 -29.52 3.37 -16.88
N GLY A 213 -28.40 2.63 -16.75
CA GLY A 213 -27.04 3.15 -16.83
C GLY A 213 -26.54 3.81 -15.54
N GLY A 214 -27.38 3.94 -14.50
CA GLY A 214 -26.95 4.46 -13.20
C GLY A 214 -25.97 3.53 -12.50
N ILE A 215 -25.10 4.09 -11.68
CA ILE A 215 -24.16 3.32 -10.85
C ILE A 215 -24.65 3.31 -9.41
N GLN A 216 -24.82 2.12 -8.85
CA GLN A 216 -25.24 1.92 -7.47
C GLN A 216 -24.21 1.10 -6.69
N ALA A 217 -24.21 1.19 -5.37
CA ALA A 217 -23.41 0.38 -4.46
C ALA A 217 -24.30 -0.60 -3.68
N SER A 218 -25.09 -1.38 -4.41
CA SER A 218 -26.07 -2.33 -3.85
C SER A 218 -25.68 -3.79 -4.07
N GLY A 219 -24.64 -4.07 -4.88
CA GLY A 219 -24.26 -5.43 -5.25
C GLY A 219 -23.73 -6.24 -4.06
N ASP A 220 -24.45 -7.30 -3.67
CA ASP A 220 -24.04 -8.26 -2.63
C ASP A 220 -22.96 -9.26 -3.08
N LYS A 221 -22.79 -9.40 -4.40
CA LYS A 221 -21.91 -10.40 -4.99
C LYS A 221 -21.21 -9.80 -6.20
N ARG A 222 -20.03 -10.34 -6.49
CA ARG A 222 -19.33 -10.09 -7.74
C ARG A 222 -20.21 -10.52 -8.92
N SER A 223 -20.33 -9.63 -9.90
CA SER A 223 -21.08 -9.86 -11.14
C SER A 223 -20.39 -9.16 -12.31
N SER A 224 -20.78 -9.46 -13.54
CA SER A 224 -20.27 -8.75 -14.72
C SER A 224 -20.57 -7.25 -14.69
N ASN A 225 -21.70 -6.85 -14.10
CA ASN A 225 -22.09 -5.45 -13.98
C ASN A 225 -21.33 -4.71 -12.88
N ALA A 226 -20.60 -5.42 -12.03
CA ALA A 226 -19.74 -4.83 -11.01
C ALA A 226 -18.28 -4.63 -11.48
N LEU A 227 -17.98 -4.98 -12.73
CA LEU A 227 -16.63 -4.86 -13.30
C LEU A 227 -16.49 -3.55 -14.09
N PHE A 228 -15.40 -2.85 -13.80
CA PHE A 228 -15.03 -1.60 -14.45
C PHE A 228 -13.58 -1.64 -14.94
N ASP A 229 -13.33 -1.11 -16.14
CA ASP A 229 -11.96 -0.80 -16.57
C ASP A 229 -11.54 0.55 -15.97
N LEU A 230 -10.30 0.64 -15.49
CA LEU A 230 -9.65 1.92 -15.18
C LEU A 230 -8.84 2.38 -16.39
N VAL A 231 -9.33 3.41 -17.07
CA VAL A 231 -8.74 3.96 -18.29
C VAL A 231 -8.05 5.28 -17.96
N TRP A 232 -6.76 5.20 -17.63
CA TRP A 232 -5.91 6.33 -17.31
C TRP A 232 -5.63 7.23 -18.52
N GLN A 233 -5.66 8.53 -18.28
CA GLN A 233 -5.47 9.58 -19.27
C GLN A 233 -4.08 10.22 -19.13
N GLY A 234 -3.66 10.96 -20.16
CA GLY A 234 -2.35 11.64 -20.17
C GLY A 234 -2.21 12.75 -19.11
N ASP A 235 -3.31 13.28 -18.58
CA ASP A 235 -3.35 14.38 -17.61
C ASP A 235 -3.43 13.91 -16.13
N GLY A 236 -3.21 12.61 -15.87
CA GLY A 236 -3.29 12.02 -14.54
C GLY A 236 -4.70 11.69 -14.08
N SER A 237 -5.73 12.03 -14.87
CA SER A 237 -7.09 11.58 -14.60
C SER A 237 -7.30 10.11 -15.01
N VAL A 238 -8.33 9.50 -14.45
CA VAL A 238 -8.80 8.15 -14.77
C VAL A 238 -10.27 8.20 -15.14
N CYS A 239 -10.65 7.44 -16.17
CA CYS A 239 -12.03 7.22 -16.56
C CYS A 239 -12.42 5.78 -16.20
N PHE A 240 -13.67 5.57 -15.81
CA PHE A 240 -14.21 4.23 -15.61
C PHE A 240 -15.01 3.82 -16.85
N ARG A 241 -14.77 2.62 -17.38
CA ARG A 241 -15.63 2.02 -18.41
C ARG A 241 -16.40 0.86 -17.82
N ALA A 242 -17.73 0.92 -17.90
CA ALA A 242 -18.61 -0.12 -17.38
C ALA A 242 -18.80 -1.28 -18.36
N ASN A 243 -19.52 -2.31 -17.92
CA ASN A 243 -19.77 -3.51 -18.70
C ASN A 243 -20.63 -3.30 -19.98
N ASN A 244 -21.37 -2.19 -20.06
CA ASN A 244 -22.07 -1.79 -21.30
C ASN A 244 -21.15 -1.11 -22.32
N GLY A 245 -19.83 -1.04 -22.06
CA GLY A 245 -18.83 -0.42 -22.92
C GLY A 245 -18.74 1.10 -22.81
N LYS A 246 -19.61 1.75 -22.02
CA LYS A 246 -19.68 3.20 -21.88
C LYS A 246 -18.86 3.70 -20.69
N PHE A 247 -18.39 4.94 -20.79
CA PHE A 247 -17.72 5.65 -19.70
C PHE A 247 -18.73 6.19 -18.67
N LEU A 248 -18.32 6.19 -17.40
CA LEU A 248 -19.08 6.79 -16.31
C LEU A 248 -18.95 8.32 -16.34
N ALA A 249 -20.03 9.01 -16.68
CA ALA A 249 -20.15 10.45 -16.58
C ALA A 249 -20.79 10.87 -15.25
N THR A 250 -20.24 11.91 -14.63
CA THR A 250 -20.85 12.60 -13.49
C THR A 250 -21.89 13.59 -14.02
N LYS A 251 -23.13 13.51 -13.53
CA LYS A 251 -24.18 14.51 -13.82
C LYS A 251 -23.99 15.75 -12.95
N ARG A 252 -24.62 16.88 -13.32
CA ARG A 252 -24.64 18.10 -12.49
C ARG A 252 -25.18 17.87 -11.08
N SER A 253 -26.05 16.87 -10.91
CA SER A 253 -26.57 16.42 -9.62
C SER A 253 -25.58 15.59 -8.79
N GLY A 254 -24.40 15.27 -9.32
CA GLY A 254 -23.39 14.41 -8.70
C GLY A 254 -23.54 12.92 -9.03
N HIS A 255 -24.71 12.43 -9.43
CA HIS A 255 -24.90 11.01 -9.77
C HIS A 255 -24.01 10.54 -10.94
N LEU A 256 -23.47 9.32 -10.81
CA LEU A 256 -22.66 8.67 -11.84
C LEU A 256 -23.52 7.79 -12.76
N TYR A 257 -23.32 7.90 -14.07
CA TYR A 257 -24.01 7.13 -15.09
C TYR A 257 -23.06 6.64 -16.18
N ALA A 258 -23.10 5.35 -16.54
CA ALA A 258 -22.39 4.78 -17.67
C ALA A 258 -23.15 5.03 -18.98
N ASN A 259 -23.10 6.27 -19.47
CA ASN A 259 -23.86 6.69 -20.66
C ASN A 259 -23.01 7.42 -21.72
N SER A 260 -21.72 7.66 -21.48
CA SER A 260 -20.86 8.36 -22.42
C SER A 260 -20.09 7.41 -23.33
N ASP A 261 -20.06 7.69 -24.63
CA ASP A 261 -19.31 6.91 -25.62
C ASP A 261 -17.90 7.49 -25.87
N SER A 262 -17.61 8.69 -25.36
CA SER A 262 -16.33 9.39 -25.51
C SER A 262 -15.87 9.99 -24.19
N VAL A 263 -14.56 10.10 -23.99
CA VAL A 263 -14.00 10.74 -22.80
C VAL A 263 -14.13 12.26 -22.93
N ASP A 264 -14.84 12.86 -21.99
CA ASP A 264 -14.89 14.31 -21.76
C ASP A 264 -14.63 14.62 -20.26
N ASP A 265 -14.66 15.89 -19.88
CA ASP A 265 -14.43 16.31 -18.49
C ASP A 265 -15.47 15.75 -17.49
N THR A 266 -16.66 15.37 -17.94
CA THR A 266 -17.66 14.74 -17.06
C THR A 266 -17.31 13.29 -16.72
N CYS A 267 -16.47 12.64 -17.55
CA CYS A 267 -16.04 11.26 -17.40
C CYS A 267 -14.72 11.11 -16.63
N LYS A 268 -14.06 12.22 -16.31
CA LYS A 268 -12.75 12.23 -15.66
C LYS A 268 -12.88 12.27 -14.14
N TYR A 269 -12.07 11.45 -13.50
CA TYR A 269 -11.88 11.42 -12.05
C TYR A 269 -10.40 11.49 -11.74
N TYR A 270 -10.03 12.02 -10.58
CA TYR A 270 -8.64 11.95 -10.11
C TYR A 270 -8.54 11.00 -8.92
N PHE A 271 -7.48 10.21 -8.90
CA PHE A 271 -7.30 9.08 -8.01
C PHE A 271 -6.41 9.45 -6.82
N TYR A 272 -6.80 9.00 -5.63
CA TYR A 272 -5.95 8.97 -4.45
C TYR A 272 -5.89 7.54 -3.89
N LEU A 273 -4.68 7.04 -3.62
CA LEU A 273 -4.47 5.81 -2.88
C LEU A 273 -4.48 6.12 -1.39
N ILE A 274 -5.58 5.78 -0.71
CA ILE A 274 -5.89 6.24 0.66
C ILE A 274 -5.12 5.44 1.70
N ASN A 275 -5.11 4.11 1.58
CA ASN A 275 -4.44 3.25 2.56
C ASN A 275 -2.92 3.14 2.33
N ARG A 276 -2.29 4.21 1.85
CA ARG A 276 -0.83 4.37 1.70
C ARG A 276 -0.39 5.81 2.07
N PRO A 277 -0.68 6.31 3.29
CA PRO A 277 -0.09 7.58 3.76
C PRO A 277 1.44 7.48 3.87
N ILE A 278 1.91 6.25 4.02
CA ILE A 278 3.30 5.84 3.97
C ILE A 278 3.42 4.75 2.90
N LEU A 279 4.33 4.95 1.96
CA LEU A 279 4.57 4.08 0.82
C LEU A 279 5.96 3.44 0.93
N VAL A 280 6.04 2.16 0.59
CA VAL A 280 7.30 1.46 0.32
C VAL A 280 7.27 1.03 -1.13
N LEU A 281 8.34 1.31 -1.88
CA LEU A 281 8.41 0.97 -3.30
C LEU A 281 9.46 -0.10 -3.56
N LYS A 282 9.11 -1.06 -4.40
CA LYS A 282 10.01 -2.13 -4.84
C LYS A 282 9.85 -2.40 -6.33
N CYS A 283 10.96 -2.69 -7.00
CA CYS A 283 10.98 -3.21 -8.35
C CYS A 283 11.78 -4.53 -8.39
N GLU A 284 12.00 -5.07 -9.58
CA GLU A 284 12.73 -6.33 -9.76
C GLU A 284 14.19 -6.26 -9.27
N GLN A 285 14.79 -5.06 -9.19
CA GLN A 285 16.16 -4.87 -8.74
C GLN A 285 16.29 -4.74 -7.22
N GLY A 286 15.19 -4.48 -6.49
CA GLY A 286 15.19 -4.25 -5.05
C GLY A 286 14.24 -3.13 -4.65
N PHE A 287 14.44 -2.63 -3.42
CA PHE A 287 13.67 -1.52 -2.87
C PHE A 287 14.20 -0.17 -3.34
N VAL A 288 13.31 0.82 -3.37
CA VAL A 288 13.68 2.23 -3.45
C VAL A 288 14.22 2.67 -2.10
N GLY A 289 15.40 3.29 -2.10
CA GLY A 289 16.01 3.87 -0.91
C GLY A 289 17.23 4.71 -1.23
N PHE A 290 17.84 5.30 -0.20
CA PHE A 290 19.01 6.16 -0.40
C PHE A 290 20.20 5.38 -0.97
N LYS A 291 20.87 6.00 -1.93
CA LYS A 291 22.13 5.56 -2.50
C LYS A 291 23.19 5.49 -1.41
N ALA A 292 24.01 4.45 -1.44
CA ALA A 292 25.12 4.32 -0.49
C ALA A 292 26.06 5.55 -0.57
N GLY A 293 26.30 6.20 0.57
CA GLY A 293 27.13 7.40 0.66
C GLY A 293 26.46 8.70 0.22
N SER A 294 25.16 8.70 -0.12
CA SER A 294 24.39 9.92 -0.39
C SER A 294 23.16 9.99 0.52
N PRO A 295 22.97 11.10 1.25
CA PRO A 295 21.80 11.27 2.12
C PRO A 295 20.56 11.81 1.38
N VAL A 296 20.64 12.01 0.06
CA VAL A 296 19.56 12.67 -0.72
C VAL A 296 19.20 11.90 -1.99
N ARG A 297 20.15 11.23 -2.63
CA ARG A 297 19.92 10.52 -3.89
C ARG A 297 19.23 9.19 -3.65
N LEU A 298 18.18 8.89 -4.42
CA LEU A 298 17.52 7.59 -4.39
C LEU A 298 18.03 6.64 -5.49
N GLU A 299 18.03 5.36 -5.17
CA GLU A 299 18.26 4.22 -6.07
C GLU A 299 17.20 3.14 -5.80
N CYS A 300 17.01 2.21 -6.72
CA CYS A 300 15.96 1.18 -6.69
C CYS A 300 16.48 -0.27 -6.63
N ASN A 301 17.73 -0.46 -6.19
CA ASN A 301 18.36 -1.77 -6.00
C ASN A 301 18.77 -2.01 -4.54
N ARG A 302 18.07 -1.38 -3.59
CA ARG A 302 18.41 -1.45 -2.17
C ARG A 302 17.85 -2.74 -1.55
N ALA A 303 18.57 -3.29 -0.58
CA ALA A 303 18.09 -4.44 0.20
C ALA A 303 17.09 -4.04 1.30
N ILE A 304 17.14 -2.77 1.72
CA ILE A 304 16.27 -2.17 2.73
C ILE A 304 15.52 -1.02 2.05
N TYR A 305 14.25 -0.86 2.38
CA TYR A 305 13.43 0.21 1.84
C TYR A 305 13.63 1.53 2.58
N GLU A 306 13.34 2.61 1.88
CA GLU A 306 13.01 3.88 2.52
C GLU A 306 11.50 4.07 2.62
N THR A 307 11.11 4.76 3.67
CA THR A 307 9.71 5.09 3.93
C THR A 307 9.37 6.42 3.26
N ILE A 308 8.32 6.45 2.46
CA ILE A 308 7.92 7.62 1.70
C ILE A 308 6.60 8.14 2.25
N GLN A 309 6.58 9.35 2.81
CA GLN A 309 5.34 9.99 3.19
C GLN A 309 4.63 10.52 1.93
N VAL A 310 3.34 10.23 1.82
CA VAL A 310 2.48 10.66 0.72
C VAL A 310 1.56 11.76 1.21
N GLU A 311 1.81 12.99 0.75
CA GLU A 311 0.93 14.13 1.02
C GLU A 311 0.01 14.36 -0.18
N ARG A 312 -1.29 14.55 0.07
CA ARG A 312 -2.29 14.77 -1.00
C ARG A 312 -2.24 16.22 -1.45
N GLY A 313 -2.14 16.43 -2.76
CA GLY A 313 -2.35 17.72 -3.43
C GLY A 313 -3.70 17.76 -4.15
N ASP A 314 -3.89 18.78 -4.99
CA ASP A 314 -5.13 18.95 -5.75
C ASP A 314 -5.25 17.96 -6.91
N LYS A 315 -6.48 17.56 -7.25
CA LYS A 315 -6.80 16.78 -8.46
C LYS A 315 -5.92 15.53 -8.65
N GLY A 316 -5.81 14.70 -7.62
CA GLY A 316 -5.06 13.44 -7.64
C GLY A 316 -3.54 13.57 -7.63
N VAL A 317 -3.01 14.81 -7.60
CA VAL A 317 -1.58 15.03 -7.38
C VAL A 317 -1.23 14.59 -5.95
N VAL A 318 -0.07 13.96 -5.81
CA VAL A 318 0.56 13.67 -4.53
C VAL A 318 1.97 14.24 -4.49
N TYR A 319 2.44 14.50 -3.28
CA TYR A 319 3.81 14.92 -3.01
C TYR A 319 4.48 13.86 -2.16
N PHE A 320 5.65 13.40 -2.62
CA PHE A 320 6.44 12.42 -1.89
C PHE A 320 7.47 13.12 -1.02
N LYS A 321 7.56 12.72 0.25
CA LYS A 321 8.41 13.34 1.25
C LYS A 321 9.21 12.28 2.00
N GLY A 322 10.50 12.53 2.18
CA GLY A 322 11.37 11.68 2.99
C GLY A 322 11.00 11.79 4.47
N THR A 323 10.71 10.67 5.12
CA THR A 323 10.35 10.68 6.55
C THR A 323 11.52 11.04 7.47
N GLN A 324 12.77 10.83 7.01
CA GLN A 324 13.97 11.08 7.82
C GLN A 324 14.37 12.57 7.86
N ASN A 325 14.26 13.28 6.73
CA ASN A 325 14.73 14.66 6.59
C ASN A 325 13.59 15.67 6.38
N GLY A 326 12.36 15.20 6.16
CA GLY A 326 11.18 16.05 5.92
C GLY A 326 11.24 16.81 4.60
N LYS A 327 12.11 16.44 3.67
CA LYS A 327 12.26 17.09 2.36
C LYS A 327 11.46 16.38 1.29
N TYR A 328 11.05 17.11 0.27
CA TYR A 328 10.29 16.58 -0.85
C TYR A 328 11.19 15.93 -1.88
N TRP A 329 10.62 14.93 -2.53
CA TRP A 329 11.15 14.37 -3.76
C TRP A 329 11.11 15.41 -4.86
N HIS A 330 12.16 15.43 -5.67
CA HIS A 330 12.16 16.15 -6.93
C HIS A 330 13.06 15.44 -7.95
N VAL A 331 12.81 15.69 -9.23
CA VAL A 331 13.64 15.21 -10.33
C VAL A 331 14.68 16.28 -10.68
N ASP A 332 15.96 15.93 -10.64
CA ASP A 332 17.04 16.84 -10.99
C ASP A 332 17.22 17.00 -12.52
N GLY A 333 18.12 17.91 -12.92
CA GLY A 333 18.40 18.19 -14.33
C GLY A 333 19.00 17.02 -15.12
N GLU A 334 19.52 15.99 -14.44
CA GLU A 334 20.00 14.74 -15.06
C GLU A 334 18.91 13.65 -15.07
N GLY A 335 17.71 13.98 -14.59
CA GLY A 335 16.56 13.11 -14.55
C GLY A 335 16.54 12.14 -13.39
N GLY A 336 17.40 12.26 -12.37
CA GLY A 336 17.31 11.37 -11.22
C GLY A 336 16.57 11.97 -10.03
N VAL A 337 16.15 11.12 -9.10
CA VAL A 337 15.27 11.52 -8.01
C VAL A 337 16.06 11.77 -6.73
N ASN A 338 15.90 12.97 -6.15
CA ASN A 338 16.54 13.40 -4.91
C ASN A 338 15.49 13.81 -3.86
N VAL A 339 15.88 13.74 -2.58
CA VAL A 339 15.03 14.05 -1.42
C VAL A 339 15.64 15.18 -0.58
N ASP A 340 15.68 16.38 -1.13
CA ASP A 340 16.31 17.55 -0.52
C ASP A 340 15.58 18.87 -0.81
N SER A 341 14.46 18.82 -1.56
CA SER A 341 13.69 20.00 -1.91
C SER A 341 12.79 20.47 -0.76
N ASP A 342 12.72 21.79 -0.56
CA ASP A 342 11.70 22.43 0.29
C ASP A 342 10.38 22.69 -0.47
N ILE A 343 10.42 22.64 -1.80
CA ILE A 343 9.25 22.86 -2.67
C ILE A 343 8.76 21.50 -3.16
N PRO A 344 7.46 21.18 -2.98
CA PRO A 344 6.93 19.89 -3.40
C PRO A 344 6.82 19.81 -4.93
N GLU A 345 7.41 18.77 -5.52
CA GLU A 345 7.13 18.38 -6.91
C GLU A 345 5.99 17.38 -6.95
N GLY A 346 5.00 17.63 -7.81
CA GLY A 346 3.78 16.81 -7.89
C GLY A 346 3.97 15.55 -8.71
N PHE A 347 3.34 14.46 -8.27
CA PHE A 347 3.28 13.18 -8.96
C PHE A 347 1.84 12.66 -9.05
N PHE A 348 1.54 11.85 -10.06
CA PHE A 348 0.34 11.02 -10.10
C PHE A 348 0.71 9.57 -9.79
N ILE A 349 -0.11 8.92 -8.96
CA ILE A 349 -0.06 7.48 -8.74
C ILE A 349 -1.09 6.84 -9.68
N GLU A 350 -0.62 6.02 -10.60
CA GLU A 350 -1.48 5.28 -11.51
C GLU A 350 -1.53 3.80 -11.14
N LEU A 351 -2.67 3.35 -10.60
CA LEU A 351 -2.91 1.94 -10.32
C LEU A 351 -3.17 1.18 -11.64
N ARG A 352 -2.10 0.58 -12.17
CA ARG A 352 -2.12 -0.18 -13.43
C ARG A 352 -2.29 -1.68 -13.21
N GLU A 353 -1.82 -2.19 -12.08
CA GLU A 353 -1.86 -3.61 -11.69
C GLU A 353 -2.37 -3.75 -10.25
N PRO A 354 -2.92 -4.91 -9.83
CA PRO A 354 -3.45 -5.13 -8.49
C PRO A 354 -2.49 -4.71 -7.37
N THR A 355 -1.20 -4.90 -7.60
CA THR A 355 -0.16 -4.80 -6.59
C THR A 355 0.95 -3.87 -7.03
N ARG A 356 0.79 -3.17 -8.17
CA ARG A 356 1.82 -2.27 -8.69
C ARG A 356 1.24 -0.97 -9.25
N VAL A 357 1.97 0.11 -9.02
CA VAL A 357 1.66 1.46 -9.51
C VAL A 357 2.72 1.96 -10.48
N CYS A 358 2.31 2.81 -11.41
CA CYS A 358 3.24 3.69 -12.11
C CYS A 358 3.24 5.06 -11.42
N LEU A 359 4.39 5.71 -11.35
CA LEU A 359 4.54 7.05 -10.78
C LEU A 359 4.89 8.01 -11.90
N LYS A 360 4.05 9.02 -12.12
CA LYS A 360 4.20 9.99 -13.21
C LYS A 360 4.44 11.38 -12.64
N VAL A 361 5.38 12.14 -13.21
CA VAL A 361 5.52 13.57 -12.86
C VAL A 361 4.27 14.33 -13.31
N ALA A 362 3.68 15.13 -12.44
CA ALA A 362 2.41 15.81 -12.69
C ALA A 362 2.54 17.05 -13.59
N ALA A 363 3.76 17.56 -13.78
CA ALA A 363 4.01 18.66 -14.70
C ALA A 363 3.57 18.31 -16.15
N PRO A 364 3.14 19.29 -16.96
CA PRO A 364 2.76 19.04 -18.35
C PRO A 364 3.85 18.32 -19.13
N GLY A 365 3.50 17.21 -19.77
CA GLY A 365 4.48 16.37 -20.46
C GLY A 365 5.42 15.60 -19.53
N GLY A 366 5.07 15.42 -18.25
CA GLY A 366 5.86 14.63 -17.31
C GLY A 366 6.02 13.16 -17.74
N GLY A 367 7.22 12.62 -17.53
CA GLY A 367 7.51 11.19 -17.74
C GLY A 367 7.18 10.34 -16.52
N TYR A 368 7.38 9.03 -16.65
CA TYR A 368 7.22 8.06 -15.57
C TYR A 368 8.55 7.75 -14.87
N LEU A 369 8.53 7.63 -13.55
CA LEU A 369 9.68 7.14 -12.80
C LEU A 369 9.96 5.67 -13.15
N SER A 370 11.21 5.41 -13.49
CA SER A 370 11.67 4.17 -14.08
C SER A 370 12.98 3.69 -13.47
N ALA A 371 13.10 2.37 -13.30
CA ALA A 371 14.32 1.68 -12.94
C ALA A 371 15.25 1.61 -14.15
N GLY A 372 16.41 2.26 -14.07
CA GLY A 372 17.49 2.18 -15.03
C GLY A 372 18.47 1.05 -14.71
N LYS A 373 19.57 1.00 -15.48
CA LYS A 373 20.69 0.08 -15.21
C LYS A 373 21.31 0.38 -13.85
N ASN A 374 21.83 -0.66 -13.19
CA ASN A 374 22.54 -0.57 -11.91
C ASN A 374 21.73 0.12 -10.80
N GLY A 375 20.40 -0.06 -10.78
CA GLY A 375 19.53 0.50 -9.76
C GLY A 375 19.23 2.00 -9.88
N ALA A 376 19.58 2.66 -11.00
CA ALA A 376 19.28 4.07 -11.18
C ALA A 376 17.76 4.32 -11.07
N PHE A 377 17.35 5.18 -10.13
CA PHE A 377 15.95 5.62 -10.02
C PHE A 377 15.81 7.01 -10.67
N ARG A 378 15.12 7.05 -11.81
CA ARG A 378 15.15 8.20 -12.71
C ARG A 378 13.83 8.42 -13.45
N LEU A 379 13.66 9.61 -14.01
CA LEU A 379 12.64 9.94 -14.97
C LEU A 379 12.88 9.20 -16.28
N GLY A 380 11.87 8.45 -16.71
CA GLY A 380 11.81 7.74 -17.98
C GLY A 380 11.00 8.52 -19.01
N ASP A 381 10.43 7.77 -19.97
CA ASP A 381 9.61 8.33 -21.04
C ASP A 381 8.15 8.57 -20.61
N HIS A 382 7.29 8.92 -21.58
CA HIS A 382 5.88 9.22 -21.39
C HIS A 382 4.97 8.01 -21.66
N ASP A 383 5.51 6.83 -21.96
CA ASP A 383 4.74 5.62 -22.23
C ASP A 383 4.69 4.73 -21.00
N TYR A 384 3.49 4.51 -20.47
CA TYR A 384 3.29 3.66 -19.30
C TYR A 384 3.70 2.20 -19.58
N ALA A 385 3.71 1.77 -20.85
CA ALA A 385 4.18 0.43 -21.23
C ALA A 385 5.67 0.25 -20.89
N ASN A 386 6.48 1.31 -20.98
CA ASN A 386 7.90 1.29 -20.67
C ASN A 386 8.20 1.68 -19.21
N ALA A 387 7.24 2.33 -18.54
CA ALA A 387 7.37 2.70 -17.13
C ALA A 387 7.64 1.48 -16.23
N THR A 388 8.37 1.69 -15.14
CA THR A 388 8.48 0.67 -14.10
C THR A 388 7.19 0.57 -13.31
N LYS A 389 6.71 -0.66 -13.11
CA LYS A 389 5.56 -0.98 -12.27
C LYS A 389 6.09 -1.29 -10.88
N TRP A 390 5.87 -0.37 -9.94
CA TRP A 390 6.41 -0.42 -8.60
C TRP A 390 5.47 -1.18 -7.68
N GLU A 391 5.96 -2.27 -7.07
CA GLU A 391 5.26 -2.96 -5.99
C GLU A 391 5.19 -2.05 -4.75
N TYR A 392 4.02 -2.00 -4.11
CA TYR A 392 3.68 -1.11 -3.00
C TYR A 392 2.88 -1.79 -1.87
#